data_AF-A0AB34CPQ2-F1
#
_entry.id   AF-A0AB34CPQ2-F1
#
_cell.length_a   1.000
_cell.length_b   1.000
_cell.length_c   1.000
_cell.angle_alpha   90.00
_cell.angle_beta   90.00
_cell.angle_gamma   90.00
#
_symmetry.space_group_name_H-M   'P 1'
#
loop_
_entity.id
_entity.type
_entity.pdbx_description
1 polymer ?
#
loop_
_entity_poly.entity_id
_entity_poly.type
_entity_poly.pdbx_seq_one_letter_code
_entity_poly.pdbx_strand_id
1 'polypeptide(L)'
;MSKNKIAMNPWDFTLYECEDSSYVMKVMFSEGDYKVDVERFFIVTPYIGIHSIDIEMLKDLSKKIREGTGQYVIDEISKEDFELM
;
A
#
# COMPACT_ATOMS: atom_id res chain seq x y z
N MET A 1 -16.07 -7.09 6.85
CA MET A 1 -15.56 -6.67 5.54
C MET A 1 -14.35 -7.55 5.23
N SER A 2 -14.22 -7.98 3.99
CA SER A 2 -13.51 -9.20 3.60
C SER A 2 -12.37 -8.85 2.65
N LYS A 3 -11.38 -8.12 3.19
CA LYS A 3 -10.26 -7.57 2.43
C LYS A 3 -9.42 -8.68 1.81
N ASN A 4 -9.52 -8.81 0.48
CA ASN A 4 -8.86 -9.84 -0.29
C ASN A 4 -7.37 -9.48 -0.47
N LYS A 5 -6.47 -10.45 -0.31
CA LYS A 5 -5.01 -10.21 -0.32
C LYS A 5 -4.42 -10.60 -1.67
N ILE A 6 -4.23 -9.60 -2.52
CA ILE A 6 -3.90 -9.79 -3.94
C ILE A 6 -2.41 -10.03 -4.17
N ALA A 7 -1.55 -9.29 -3.49
CA ALA A 7 -0.10 -9.40 -3.63
C ALA A 7 0.63 -9.07 -2.32
N MET A 8 1.84 -9.60 -2.15
CA MET A 8 2.69 -9.24 -1.02
C MET A 8 4.18 -9.39 -1.35
N ASN A 9 4.99 -8.52 -0.76
CA ASN A 9 6.42 -8.69 -0.67
C ASN A 9 6.80 -8.57 0.83
N PRO A 10 7.22 -9.66 1.51
CA PRO A 10 7.56 -9.62 2.93
C PRO A 10 8.57 -8.50 3.25
N TRP A 11 8.38 -7.82 4.39
CA TRP A 11 9.19 -6.67 4.83
C TRP A 11 9.12 -5.43 3.93
N ASP A 12 8.34 -5.46 2.84
CA ASP A 12 8.18 -4.37 1.89
C ASP A 12 6.73 -3.88 1.83
N PHE A 13 5.80 -4.63 1.21
CA PHE A 13 4.40 -4.22 1.09
C PHE A 13 3.41 -5.38 1.12
N THR A 14 2.12 -5.06 1.24
CA THR A 14 1.01 -5.96 0.92
C THR A 14 -0.11 -5.17 0.25
N LEU A 15 -0.60 -5.66 -0.88
CA LEU A 15 -1.75 -5.10 -1.60
C LEU A 15 -3.02 -5.85 -1.18
N TYR A 16 -4.02 -5.07 -0.77
CA TYR A 16 -5.37 -5.51 -0.46
C TYR A 16 -6.36 -4.94 -1.49
N GLU A 17 -7.43 -5.69 -1.73
CA GLU A 17 -8.62 -5.31 -2.47
C GLU A 17 -9.80 -5.31 -1.49
N CYS A 18 -10.51 -4.19 -1.41
CA CYS A 18 -11.64 -3.99 -0.49
C CYS A 18 -12.98 -4.22 -1.21
N GLU A 19 -14.07 -4.37 -0.45
CA GLU A 19 -15.39 -4.74 -1.02
C GLU A 19 -15.99 -3.63 -1.92
N ASP A 20 -15.50 -2.40 -1.80
CA ASP A 20 -15.84 -1.23 -2.63
C ASP A 20 -15.09 -1.17 -3.98
N SER A 21 -14.24 -2.16 -4.28
CA SER A 21 -13.28 -2.17 -5.39
C SER A 21 -12.10 -1.17 -5.25
N SER A 22 -11.84 -0.64 -4.06
CA SER A 22 -10.60 0.09 -3.79
C SER A 22 -9.43 -0.86 -3.56
N TYR A 23 -8.25 -0.42 -4.00
CA TYR A 23 -6.99 -1.11 -3.75
C TYR A 23 -6.20 -0.33 -2.69
N VAL A 24 -5.86 -0.99 -1.59
CA VAL A 24 -5.07 -0.41 -0.50
C VAL A 24 -3.72 -1.12 -0.41
N MET A 25 -2.62 -0.38 -0.56
CA MET A 25 -1.29 -0.89 -0.31
C MET A 25 -0.88 -0.56 1.12
N LYS A 26 -0.64 -1.59 1.94
CA LYS A 26 0.10 -1.45 3.18
C LYS A 26 1.59 -1.47 2.87
N VAL A 27 2.33 -0.41 3.23
CA VAL A 27 3.78 -0.31 3.05
C VAL A 27 4.45 -0.36 4.42
N MET A 28 5.53 -1.15 4.52
CA MET A 28 6.42 -1.16 5.68
C MET A 28 7.47 -0.06 5.53
N PHE A 29 7.59 0.78 6.55
CA PHE A 29 8.66 1.76 6.75
C PHE A 29 9.49 1.31 7.95
N SER A 30 10.79 1.61 7.98
CA SER A 30 11.63 1.41 9.17
C SER A 30 12.18 2.77 9.61
N GLU A 31 11.64 3.33 10.70
CA GLU A 31 11.88 4.72 11.12
C GLU A 31 12.71 4.81 12.42
N GLY A 32 13.51 5.88 12.54
CA GLY A 32 14.36 6.18 13.70
C GLY A 32 15.63 5.31 13.85
N ASP A 33 16.55 5.74 14.70
CA ASP A 33 17.84 5.06 14.97
C ASP A 33 17.67 3.60 15.45
N TYR A 34 16.54 3.31 16.10
CA TYR A 34 16.18 1.98 16.58
C TYR A 34 15.52 1.08 15.52
N LYS A 35 15.29 1.58 14.30
CA LYS A 35 14.63 0.87 13.18
C LYS A 35 13.28 0.27 13.59
N VAL A 36 12.35 1.13 14.00
CA VAL A 36 10.98 0.71 14.31
C VAL A 36 10.25 0.44 12.99
N ASP A 37 9.78 -0.79 12.79
CA ASP A 37 8.96 -1.13 11.64
C ASP A 37 7.53 -0.58 11.81
N VAL A 38 7.22 0.47 11.05
CA VAL A 38 5.92 1.14 11.01
C VAL A 38 5.14 0.65 9.78
N GLU A 39 3.92 0.15 10.00
CA GLU A 39 2.99 -0.13 8.91
C GLU A 39 2.11 1.10 8.63
N ARG A 40 2.06 1.52 7.36
CA ARG A 40 1.21 2.62 6.87
C ARG A 40 0.36 2.14 5.71
N PHE A 41 -0.83 2.69 5.54
CA PHE A 41 -1.85 2.24 4.59
C PHE A 41 -2.15 3.33 3.57
N PHE A 42 -2.23 2.97 2.29
CA PHE A 42 -2.27 3.92 1.18
C PHE A 42 -3.31 3.51 0.15
N ILE A 43 -4.21 4.42 -0.24
CA ILE A 43 -5.12 4.19 -1.37
C ILE A 43 -4.31 4.24 -2.66
N VAL A 44 -4.26 3.12 -3.38
CA VAL A 44 -3.54 2.98 -4.65
C VAL A 44 -4.48 2.66 -5.82
N THR A 45 -5.80 2.66 -5.61
CA THR A 45 -6.84 2.45 -6.64
C THR A 45 -6.56 3.13 -7.99
N PRO A 46 -6.24 4.44 -8.09
CA PRO A 46 -5.97 5.08 -9.39
C PRO A 46 -4.67 4.61 -10.09
N TYR A 47 -3.83 3.84 -9.40
CA TYR A 47 -2.57 3.30 -9.91
C TYR A 47 -2.62 1.79 -10.18
N ILE A 48 -3.69 1.08 -9.77
CA ILE A 48 -3.86 -0.36 -10.03
C ILE A 48 -4.68 -0.60 -11.30
N GLY A 49 -4.02 -1.10 -12.34
CA GLY A 49 -4.68 -1.51 -13.57
C GLY A 49 -5.39 -2.86 -13.43
N ILE A 50 -6.73 -2.85 -13.47
CA ILE A 50 -7.62 -4.02 -13.31
C ILE A 50 -7.19 -5.25 -14.15
N HIS A 51 -6.55 -5.04 -15.31
CA HIS A 51 -6.20 -6.12 -16.24
C HIS A 51 -4.84 -6.80 -16.01
N SER A 52 -3.91 -6.23 -15.22
CA SER A 52 -2.62 -6.86 -14.91
C SER A 52 -1.94 -6.19 -13.72
N ILE A 53 -1.86 -6.90 -12.59
CA ILE A 53 -1.18 -6.45 -11.38
C ILE A 53 0.26 -6.98 -11.42
N ASP A 54 1.20 -6.12 -11.82
CA ASP A 54 2.62 -6.48 -11.94
C ASP A 54 3.36 -6.26 -10.62
N ILE A 55 4.09 -7.28 -10.16
CA ILE A 55 4.87 -7.23 -8.91
C ILE A 55 6.03 -6.23 -9.00
N GLU A 56 6.61 -5.98 -10.17
CA GLU A 56 7.64 -4.95 -10.34
C GLU A 56 7.06 -3.54 -10.22
N MET A 57 5.87 -3.31 -10.79
CA MET A 57 5.14 -2.04 -10.62
C MET A 57 4.77 -1.80 -9.15
N LEU A 58 4.35 -2.83 -8.40
CA LEU A 58 4.04 -2.69 -6.97
C LEU A 58 5.29 -2.38 -6.13
N LYS A 59 6.47 -2.92 -6.49
CA LYS A 59 7.76 -2.60 -5.84
C LYS A 59 8.24 -1.19 -6.14
N ASP A 60 8.04 -0.72 -7.37
CA ASP A 60 8.31 0.67 -7.75
C ASP A 60 7.39 1.64 -6.98
N LEU A 61 6.11 1.32 -6.87
CA LEU A 61 5.14 2.10 -6.10
C LEU A 61 5.44 2.11 -4.59
N SER A 62 5.73 0.96 -3.97
CA SER A 62 6.10 0.88 -2.54
C SER A 62 7.39 1.64 -2.23
N LYS A 63 8.35 1.62 -3.17
CA LYS A 63 9.57 2.42 -3.08
C LYS A 63 9.28 3.93 -3.16
N LYS A 64 8.49 4.37 -4.15
CA LYS A 64 8.13 5.79 -4.36
C LYS A 64 7.35 6.40 -3.20
N ILE A 65 6.50 5.59 -2.55
CA ILE A 65 5.82 5.91 -1.29
C ILE A 65 6.85 6.20 -0.19
N ARG A 66 7.86 5.34 0.01
CA ARG A 66 8.92 5.58 1.01
C ARG A 66 9.83 6.76 0.69
N GLU A 67 10.13 6.99 -0.59
CA GLU A 67 10.98 8.11 -1.02
C GLU A 67 10.27 9.47 -0.94
N GLY A 68 8.99 9.52 -0.50
CA GLY A 68 8.24 10.76 -0.33
C GLY A 68 8.01 11.50 -1.66
N THR A 69 8.07 10.79 -2.79
CA THR A 69 8.06 11.40 -4.12
C THR A 69 6.67 11.89 -4.51
N GLY A 70 6.41 13.19 -4.29
CA GLY A 70 5.15 13.89 -4.60
C GLY A 70 4.75 13.96 -6.08
N GLN A 71 5.21 13.03 -6.91
CA GLN A 71 4.68 12.76 -8.26
C GLN A 71 3.38 11.95 -8.22
N TYR A 72 3.08 11.30 -7.10
CA TYR A 72 1.88 10.49 -6.90
C TYR A 72 1.02 11.11 -5.81
N VAL A 73 -0.28 11.29 -6.09
CA VAL A 73 -1.28 11.69 -5.10
C VAL A 73 -1.81 10.39 -4.51
N ILE A 74 -1.19 9.98 -3.40
CA ILE A 74 -1.49 8.73 -2.70
C ILE A 74 -2.01 9.13 -1.33
N ASP A 75 -3.30 8.91 -1.09
CA ASP A 75 -3.92 9.21 0.19
C ASP A 75 -3.46 8.17 1.23
N GLU A 76 -2.67 8.62 2.21
CA GLU A 76 -2.36 7.83 3.42
C GLU A 76 -3.62 7.81 4.30
N ILE A 77 -4.11 6.61 4.60
CA ILE A 77 -5.28 6.38 5.45
C ILE A 77 -4.86 5.78 6.79
N SER A 78 -5.63 6.04 7.85
CA SER A 78 -5.34 5.40 9.13
C SER A 78 -5.64 3.90 9.07
N LYS A 79 -5.08 3.16 10.03
CA LYS A 79 -5.45 1.76 10.22
C LYS A 79 -6.92 1.59 10.58
N GLU A 80 -7.53 2.59 11.22
CA GLU A 80 -8.95 2.57 11.60
C GLU A 80 -9.84 2.74 10.36
N ASP A 81 -9.51 3.66 9.45
CA ASP A 81 -10.18 3.80 8.16
C ASP A 81 -10.06 2.51 7.33
N PHE A 82 -8.86 1.90 7.30
CA PHE A 82 -8.65 0.62 6.62
C PHE A 82 -9.46 -0.54 7.23
N GLU A 83 -9.77 -0.53 8.53
CA GLU A 83 -10.67 -1.53 9.15
C GLU A 83 -12.17 -1.21 9.00
N LEU A 84 -12.51 -0.05 8.40
CA LEU A 84 -13.88 0.34 8.01
C LEU A 84 -14.17 0.15 6.51
N MET A 85 -13.21 -0.43 5.75
CA MET A 85 -13.27 -0.84 4.34
C MET A 85 -13.33 -2.37 4.15
#